data_AF-A0AAD5GJP8-F1
#
_entry.id   AF-A0AAD5GJP8-F1
#
_cell.length_a   1.000
_cell.length_b   1.000
_cell.length_c   1.000
_cell.angle_alpha   90.00
_cell.angle_beta   90.00
_cell.angle_gamma   90.00
#
_symmetry.space_group_name_H-M   'P 1'
#
loop_
_entity.id
_entity.type
_entity.pdbx_description
1 polymer ?
#
loop_
_entity_poly.entity_id
_entity_poly.type
_entity_poly.pdbx_seq_one_letter_code
_entity_poly.pdbx_strand_id
1 'polypeptide(L)'
;MFKLAKLLCLSGLHVTFLVTDHIHTRLLKYSNIQSCFDAYPGFRLETISDGLLDDHPRSGDRLMEMFDSLKVKTKILFKELLTSGRLNSDSRRPVTCIIADGIMGLFSAKMYLQFYINENGDKVYTTKKESPHGLAIQSAHPARFSPDDKFSRQRVLLKKRFGLLPTQKPPRKY
;
A
#
# COMPACT_ATOMS: atom_id res chain seq x y z
N MET A 1 -8.06 6.40 -1.66
CA MET A 1 -7.73 5.59 -0.46
C MET A 1 -8.12 6.26 0.89
N PHE A 2 -8.05 7.59 1.08
CA PHE A 2 -8.42 8.22 2.38
C PHE A 2 -9.86 7.98 2.87
N LYS A 3 -10.86 7.97 1.97
CA LYS A 3 -12.26 7.62 2.35
C LYS A 3 -12.36 6.21 2.93
N LEU A 4 -11.62 5.26 2.37
CA LEU A 4 -11.55 3.90 2.89
C LEU A 4 -10.89 3.89 4.27
N ALA A 5 -9.78 4.61 4.45
CA ALA A 5 -9.12 4.73 5.75
C ALA A 5 -10.08 5.29 6.83
N LYS A 6 -10.89 6.28 6.47
CA LYS A 6 -11.93 6.85 7.36
C LYS A 6 -12.96 5.80 7.77
N LEU A 7 -13.46 5.01 6.81
CA LEU A 7 -14.42 3.93 7.10
C LEU A 7 -13.83 2.85 8.02
N LEU A 8 -12.56 2.48 7.81
CA LEU A 8 -11.86 1.52 8.67
C LEU A 8 -11.63 2.06 10.09
N CYS A 9 -11.33 3.35 10.23
CA CYS A 9 -11.24 3.99 11.54
C CYS A 9 -12.59 3.99 12.26
N LEU A 10 -13.70 4.24 11.54
CA LEU A 10 -15.06 4.20 12.09
C LEU A 10 -15.47 2.79 12.53
N SER A 11 -14.96 1.73 11.88
CA SER A 11 -15.19 0.35 12.32
C SER A 11 -14.30 -0.07 13.51
N GLY A 12 -13.58 0.87 14.13
CA GLY A 12 -12.72 0.60 15.29
C GLY A 12 -11.37 -0.02 14.96
N LEU A 13 -10.94 0.00 13.69
CA LEU A 13 -9.61 -0.51 13.30
C LEU A 13 -8.56 0.60 13.44
N HIS A 14 -7.37 0.22 13.93
CA HIS A 14 -6.20 1.08 13.86
C HIS A 14 -5.66 1.11 12.44
N VAL A 15 -5.60 2.30 11.85
CA VAL A 15 -5.16 2.50 10.47
C VAL A 15 -3.89 3.33 10.46
N THR A 16 -2.86 2.81 9.80
CA THR A 16 -1.68 3.58 9.42
C THR A 16 -1.72 3.79 7.92
N PHE A 17 -1.76 5.05 7.49
CA PHE A 17 -1.77 5.43 6.09
C PHE A 17 -0.34 5.82 5.68
N LEU A 18 0.30 5.01 4.84
CA LEU A 18 1.68 5.24 4.40
C LEU A 18 1.68 6.00 3.07
N VAL A 19 2.38 7.13 3.02
CA VAL A 19 2.56 7.96 1.81
C VAL A 19 4.03 8.30 1.59
N THR A 20 4.40 8.77 0.40
CA THR A 20 5.77 9.26 0.19
C THR A 20 5.97 10.64 0.83
N ASP A 21 7.21 11.00 1.16
CA ASP A 21 7.55 12.32 1.73
C ASP A 21 7.05 13.48 0.84
N HIS A 22 7.18 13.33 -0.48
CA HIS A 22 6.67 14.29 -1.46
C HIS A 22 5.14 14.43 -1.38
N ILE A 23 4.40 13.31 -1.32
CA ILE A 23 2.94 13.34 -1.21
C ILE A 23 2.51 13.92 0.13
N HIS A 24 3.19 13.55 1.23
CA HIS A 24 2.93 14.12 2.55
C HIS A 24 3.02 15.65 2.53
N THR A 25 4.09 16.20 1.97
CA THR A 25 4.29 17.66 1.84
C THR A 25 3.18 18.31 1.04
N ARG A 26 2.74 17.69 -0.07
CA ARG A 26 1.62 18.20 -0.87
C ARG A 26 0.29 18.13 -0.12
N LEU A 27 0.07 17.06 0.64
CA LEU A 27 -1.14 16.90 1.44
C LEU A 27 -1.22 17.97 2.53
N LEU A 28 -0.11 18.31 3.19
CA LEU A 28 -0.08 19.42 4.15
C LEU A 28 -0.33 20.79 3.50
N LYS A 29 0.17 21.01 2.27
CA LYS A 29 0.00 22.29 1.57
C LYS A 29 -1.39 22.49 0.98
N TYR A 30 -2.03 21.43 0.49
CA TYR A 30 -3.24 21.52 -0.33
C TYR A 30 -4.45 20.78 0.27
N SER A 31 -4.34 20.24 1.49
CA SER A 31 -5.42 19.49 2.14
C SER A 31 -5.43 19.67 3.66
N ASN A 32 -6.61 19.51 4.25
CA ASN A 32 -6.85 19.65 5.69
C ASN A 32 -6.81 18.28 6.39
N ILE A 33 -5.84 17.44 6.04
CA ILE A 33 -5.80 16.03 6.49
C ILE A 33 -5.69 15.90 7.99
N GLN A 34 -4.89 16.73 8.65
CA GLN A 34 -4.72 16.68 10.11
C GLN A 34 -6.08 16.83 10.79
N SER A 35 -6.75 17.95 10.54
CA SER A 35 -8.10 18.26 11.01
C SER A 35 -9.17 17.23 10.60
N CYS A 36 -9.04 16.60 9.43
CA CYS A 36 -9.99 15.55 9.01
C CYS A 36 -9.87 14.28 9.84
N PHE A 37 -8.69 14.02 10.41
CA PHE A 37 -8.39 12.80 11.14
C PHE A 37 -8.17 12.98 12.63
N ASP A 38 -8.20 14.21 13.16
CA ASP A 38 -8.17 14.50 14.60
C ASP A 38 -9.31 13.80 15.37
N ALA A 39 -10.44 13.57 14.71
CA ALA A 39 -11.57 12.82 15.28
C ALA A 39 -11.31 11.30 15.42
N TYR A 40 -10.20 10.79 14.88
CA TYR A 40 -9.88 9.35 14.83
C TYR A 40 -8.56 9.05 15.55
N PRO A 41 -8.58 8.69 16.85
CA PRO A 41 -7.36 8.33 17.59
C PRO A 41 -6.67 7.07 17.02
N GLY A 42 -7.42 6.26 16.26
CA GLY A 42 -6.93 5.09 15.55
C GLY A 42 -6.18 5.41 14.25
N PHE A 43 -6.17 6.65 13.76
CA PHE A 43 -5.51 7.02 12.51
C PHE A 43 -4.07 7.51 12.74
N ARG A 44 -3.14 7.09 11.88
CA ARG A 44 -1.79 7.65 11.80
C ARG A 44 -1.40 7.84 10.34
N LEU A 45 -0.78 8.98 10.03
CA LEU A 45 -0.13 9.21 8.75
C LEU A 45 1.37 9.01 8.93
N GLU A 46 1.96 8.12 8.13
CA GLU A 46 3.39 7.82 8.15
C GLU A 46 3.98 8.08 6.77
N THR A 47 5.28 8.38 6.73
CA THR A 47 5.97 8.67 5.47
C THR A 47 7.07 7.66 5.15
N ILE A 48 7.36 7.52 3.86
CA ILE A 48 8.45 6.72 3.33
C ILE A 48 9.13 7.46 2.19
N SER A 49 10.45 7.36 2.10
CA SER A 49 11.16 7.95 0.97
C SER A 49 10.85 7.20 -0.33
N ASP A 50 10.56 7.94 -1.40
CA ASP A 50 10.50 7.41 -2.76
C ASP A 50 11.89 7.35 -3.43
N GLY A 51 12.92 7.85 -2.72
CA GLY A 51 14.32 7.77 -3.12
C GLY A 51 14.72 8.74 -4.23
N LEU A 52 13.86 9.70 -4.57
CA LEU A 52 14.12 10.76 -5.53
C LEU A 52 14.41 12.07 -4.80
N LEU A 53 15.16 12.96 -5.45
CA LEU A 53 15.40 14.32 -4.96
C LEU A 53 14.10 15.14 -4.99
N ASP A 54 14.03 16.18 -4.16
CA ASP A 54 12.85 17.04 -4.08
C ASP A 54 12.57 17.80 -5.39
N ASP A 55 13.63 18.15 -6.13
CA ASP A 55 13.55 18.83 -7.42
C ASP A 55 13.10 17.92 -8.58
N HIS A 56 12.96 16.60 -8.36
CA HIS A 56 12.52 15.69 -9.40
C HIS A 56 11.03 15.92 -9.74
N PRO A 57 10.68 16.21 -11.00
CA PRO A 57 9.30 16.37 -11.41
C PRO A 57 8.66 14.99 -11.49
N ARG A 58 7.89 14.65 -10.46
CA ARG A 58 7.10 13.41 -10.34
C ARG A 58 5.82 13.49 -11.18
N SER A 59 5.95 13.79 -12.48
CA SER A 59 4.84 14.03 -13.39
C SER A 59 5.18 13.63 -14.83
N GLY A 60 4.16 13.32 -15.62
CA GLY A 60 4.30 13.03 -17.05
C GLY A 60 5.15 11.80 -17.35
N ASP A 61 6.12 11.98 -18.24
CA ASP A 61 7.10 11.00 -18.71
C ASP A 61 8.02 10.50 -17.58
N ARG A 62 8.36 11.36 -16.61
CA ARG A 62 9.23 11.00 -15.47
C ARG A 62 8.51 10.25 -14.35
N LEU A 63 7.22 9.97 -14.48
CA LEU A 63 6.50 9.07 -13.57
C LEU A 63 7.12 7.65 -13.59
N MET A 64 7.63 7.20 -14.73
CA MET A 64 8.27 5.88 -14.83
C MET A 64 9.55 5.80 -13.99
N GLU A 65 10.39 6.83 -14.02
CA GLU A 65 11.59 6.92 -13.18
C GLU A 65 11.24 6.90 -11.69
N MET A 66 10.15 7.58 -11.31
CA MET A 66 9.63 7.52 -9.95
C MET A 66 9.21 6.09 -9.59
N PHE A 67 8.48 5.41 -10.47
CA PHE A 67 8.09 4.03 -10.24
C PHE A 67 9.29 3.09 -10.13
N ASP A 68 10.35 3.29 -10.92
CA ASP A 68 11.55 2.46 -10.86
C ASP A 68 12.35 2.69 -9.58
N SER A 69 12.53 3.93 -9.15
CA SER A 69 13.16 4.26 -7.86
C SER A 69 12.37 3.67 -6.68
N LEU A 70 11.05 3.86 -6.71
CA LEU A 70 10.11 3.35 -5.71
C LEU A 70 10.16 1.82 -5.68
N LYS A 71 10.18 1.14 -6.83
CA LYS A 71 10.28 -0.33 -6.91
C LYS A 71 11.55 -0.88 -6.25
N VAL A 72 12.70 -0.23 -6.45
CA VAL A 72 13.98 -0.69 -5.90
C VAL A 72 14.07 -0.40 -4.41
N LYS A 73 13.76 0.83 -3.99
CA LYS A 73 13.99 1.30 -2.61
C LYS A 73 12.82 0.99 -1.68
N THR A 74 11.57 1.08 -2.13
CA THR A 74 10.41 0.85 -1.26
C THR A 74 10.37 -0.56 -0.73
N LYS A 75 10.82 -1.57 -1.48
CA LYS A 75 10.88 -2.94 -0.92
C LYS A 75 11.77 -3.00 0.33
N ILE A 76 12.92 -2.33 0.31
CA ILE A 76 13.89 -2.33 1.41
C ILE A 76 13.33 -1.49 2.57
N LEU A 77 12.94 -0.25 2.29
CA LEU A 77 12.43 0.67 3.29
C LEU A 77 11.12 0.19 3.92
N PHE A 78 10.22 -0.41 3.14
CA PHE A 78 8.98 -0.97 3.64
C PHE A 78 9.23 -2.20 4.52
N LYS A 79 10.23 -3.03 4.17
CA LYS A 79 10.64 -4.14 5.02
C LYS A 79 11.14 -3.62 6.36
N GLU A 80 12.04 -2.64 6.33
CA GLU A 80 12.60 -2.00 7.51
C GLU A 80 11.51 -1.35 8.37
N LEU A 81 10.54 -0.67 7.75
CA LEU A 81 9.40 -0.08 8.46
C LEU A 81 8.57 -1.14 9.21
N LEU A 82 8.30 -2.28 8.58
CA LEU A 82 7.55 -3.38 9.18
C LEU A 82 8.33 -4.11 10.28
N THR A 83 9.64 -4.26 10.13
CA THR A 83 10.48 -4.98 11.11
C THR A 83 11.01 -4.08 12.23
N SER A 84 11.12 -2.77 12.01
CA SER A 84 11.68 -1.83 13.00
C SER A 84 10.79 -1.61 14.22
N GLY A 85 9.54 -2.07 14.17
CA GLY A 85 8.58 -1.86 15.26
C GLY A 85 8.12 -0.41 15.41
N ARG A 86 8.50 0.52 14.51
CA ARG A 86 8.03 1.92 14.51
C ARG A 86 6.50 2.06 14.45
N LEU A 87 5.85 1.08 13.86
CA LEU A 87 4.39 1.01 13.76
C LEU A 87 3.72 0.44 15.01
N ASN A 88 4.50 -0.16 15.91
CA ASN A 88 4.02 -0.68 17.18
C ASN A 88 4.17 0.43 18.23
N SER A 89 3.16 0.58 19.09
CA SER A 89 3.20 1.44 20.28
C SER A 89 2.55 0.68 21.43
N ASP A 90 2.75 1.10 22.67
CA ASP A 90 2.17 0.40 23.84
C ASP A 90 0.64 0.19 23.73
N SER A 91 -0.05 1.07 23.01
CA SER A 91 -1.49 0.98 22.72
C SER A 91 -1.86 0.26 21.41
N ARG A 92 -0.90 -0.17 20.59
CA ARG A 92 -1.15 -0.72 19.24
C ARG A 92 -0.52 -2.09 19.04
N ARG A 93 -1.34 -2.99 18.51
CA ARG A 93 -0.93 -4.33 18.10
C ARG A 93 -0.09 -4.29 16.82
N PRO A 94 0.74 -5.32 16.56
CA PRO A 94 1.46 -5.47 15.31
C PRO A 94 0.56 -5.37 14.07
N VAL A 95 1.11 -4.89 12.96
CA VAL A 95 0.38 -4.68 11.70
C VAL A 95 -0.24 -5.99 11.21
N THR A 96 -1.56 -6.15 11.32
CA THR A 96 -2.24 -7.42 10.98
C THR A 96 -2.62 -7.54 9.51
N CYS A 97 -2.79 -6.42 8.81
CA CYS A 97 -3.27 -6.37 7.43
C CYS A 97 -2.62 -5.20 6.68
N ILE A 98 -2.32 -5.41 5.39
CA ILE A 98 -1.81 -4.39 4.49
C ILE A 98 -2.81 -4.22 3.35
N ILE A 99 -3.20 -2.98 3.06
CA ILE A 99 -4.05 -2.65 1.91
C ILE A 99 -3.22 -1.75 1.00
N ALA A 100 -2.95 -2.21 -0.21
CA ALA A 100 -2.18 -1.48 -1.21
C ALA A 100 -3.08 -1.01 -2.36
N ASP A 101 -2.81 0.18 -2.89
CA ASP A 101 -3.36 0.60 -4.17
C ASP A 101 -2.82 -0.32 -5.29
N GLY A 102 -3.60 -0.54 -6.36
CA GLY A 102 -3.27 -1.46 -7.44
C GLY A 102 -1.93 -1.15 -8.13
N ILE A 103 -1.51 0.12 -8.12
CA ILE A 103 -0.18 0.54 -8.60
C ILE A 103 0.92 0.02 -7.66
N MET A 104 0.76 0.13 -6.34
CA MET A 104 1.71 -0.42 -5.37
C MET A 104 1.68 -1.96 -5.32
N GLY A 105 0.52 -2.57 -5.58
CA GLY A 105 0.36 -4.03 -5.65
C GLY A 105 1.19 -4.70 -6.75
N LEU A 106 1.41 -4.00 -7.86
CA LEU A 106 2.31 -4.44 -8.94
C LEU A 106 3.78 -4.56 -8.48
N PHE A 107 4.21 -3.73 -7.54
CA PHE A 107 5.58 -3.71 -7.02
C PHE A 107 5.77 -4.61 -5.79
N SER A 108 4.72 -4.81 -4.98
CA SER A 108 4.73 -5.67 -3.79
C SER A 108 4.64 -7.17 -4.11
N ALA A 109 4.32 -7.57 -5.34
CA ALA A 109 4.08 -8.97 -5.73
C ALA A 109 5.29 -9.91 -5.53
N LYS A 110 6.51 -9.39 -5.35
CA LYS A 110 7.73 -10.17 -5.03
C LYS A 110 8.25 -9.92 -3.60
N MET A 111 7.38 -9.50 -2.69
CA MET A 111 7.69 -9.39 -1.28
C MET A 111 6.88 -10.43 -0.52
N TYR A 112 7.49 -11.61 -0.31
CA TYR A 112 6.96 -12.66 0.55
C TYR A 112 7.17 -12.21 2.00
N LEU A 113 6.38 -11.23 2.44
CA LEU A 113 6.27 -10.97 3.86
C LEU A 113 5.64 -12.23 4.46
N GLN A 114 6.33 -12.82 5.42
CA GLN A 114 5.89 -13.99 6.14
C GLN A 114 5.75 -13.63 7.60
N PHE A 115 4.99 -14.40 8.37
CA PHE A 115 4.90 -14.22 9.81
C PHE A 115 4.90 -15.55 10.53
N TYR A 116 5.39 -15.56 11.76
CA TYR A 116 5.21 -16.65 12.71
C TYR A 116 4.58 -16.10 13.99
N ILE A 117 4.01 -17.00 14.78
CA ILE A 117 3.44 -16.66 16.08
C ILE A 117 4.49 -17.01 17.14
N ASN A 118 4.87 -16.03 17.96
CA ASN A 118 5.79 -16.24 19.06
C ASN A 118 5.14 -17.04 20.19
N GLU A 119 5.93 -17.49 21.17
CA GLU A 119 5.44 -18.13 22.40
C GLU A 119 4.44 -17.26 23.17
N ASN A 120 4.55 -15.94 23.02
CA ASN A 120 3.63 -14.95 23.62
C ASN A 120 2.30 -14.80 22.85
N GLY A 121 2.11 -15.49 21.73
CA GLY A 121 0.91 -15.37 20.88
C GLY A 121 0.93 -14.20 19.88
N ASP A 122 2.00 -13.41 19.85
CA ASP A 122 2.13 -12.26 18.95
C ASP A 122 2.63 -12.66 17.55
N LYS A 123 2.10 -11.99 16.51
CA LYS A 123 2.57 -12.16 15.13
C LYS A 123 3.87 -11.41 14.90
N VAL A 124 4.95 -12.12 14.61
CA VAL A 124 6.23 -11.55 14.23
C VAL A 124 6.45 -11.72 12.73
N TYR A 125 6.61 -10.59 12.06
CA TYR A 125 6.80 -10.50 10.62
C TYR A 125 8.28 -10.69 10.26
N THR A 126 8.55 -11.54 9.29
CA THR A 126 9.87 -11.85 8.76
C THR A 126 9.83 -11.92 7.24
N THR A 127 10.97 -11.74 6.59
CA THR A 127 11.12 -12.06 5.16
C THR A 127 12.05 -13.24 4.92
N LYS A 128 12.59 -13.83 6.00
CA LYS A 128 13.33 -15.08 5.92
C LYS A 128 12.32 -16.19 5.71
N LYS A 129 12.68 -17.24 4.96
CA LYS A 129 11.81 -18.40 4.69
C LYS A 129 11.59 -19.31 5.90
N GLU A 130 12.39 -19.13 6.95
CA GLU A 130 12.39 -19.94 8.15
C GLU A 130 12.33 -19.03 9.38
N SER A 131 11.59 -19.47 10.40
CA SER A 131 11.59 -18.81 11.71
C SER A 131 12.91 -19.10 12.44
N PRO A 132 13.27 -18.32 13.49
CA PRO A 132 14.47 -18.58 14.31
C PRO A 132 14.53 -20.00 14.90
N HIS A 133 13.37 -20.66 15.02
CA HIS A 133 13.21 -22.01 15.56
C HIS A 133 13.05 -23.09 14.48
N GLY A 134 13.24 -22.75 13.19
CA GLY A 134 13.10 -23.70 12.08
C GLY A 134 11.66 -24.11 11.74
N LEU A 135 10.66 -23.51 12.38
CA LEU A 135 9.25 -23.74 12.10
C LEU A 135 8.80 -23.06 10.81
N ALA A 136 7.84 -23.69 10.13
CA ALA A 136 7.20 -23.17 8.93
C ALA A 136 6.46 -21.86 9.21
N ILE A 137 6.69 -20.87 8.35
CA ILE A 137 6.13 -19.52 8.49
C ILE A 137 5.00 -19.27 7.49
N GLN A 138 4.02 -18.49 7.91
CA GLN A 138 2.80 -18.24 7.12
C GLN A 138 2.98 -17.05 6.19
N SER A 139 2.33 -17.07 5.03
CA SER A 139 2.33 -15.93 4.11
C SER A 139 1.50 -14.79 4.66
N ALA A 140 2.08 -13.59 4.73
CA ALA A 140 1.39 -12.34 5.06
C ALA A 140 0.93 -11.60 3.79
N HIS A 141 0.75 -12.29 2.66
CA HIS A 141 0.30 -11.62 1.43
C HIS A 141 -1.02 -10.89 1.68
N PRO A 142 -1.09 -9.60 1.33
CA PRO A 142 -2.34 -8.87 1.44
C PRO A 142 -3.39 -9.59 0.60
N ALA A 143 -4.57 -9.80 1.19
CA ALA A 143 -5.68 -10.42 0.48
C ALA A 143 -5.89 -9.67 -0.83
N ARG A 144 -5.79 -10.38 -1.97
CA ARG A 144 -6.17 -9.82 -3.26
C ARG A 144 -7.67 -9.59 -3.22
N PHE A 145 -8.07 -8.39 -2.84
CA PHE A 145 -9.45 -7.92 -2.93
C PHE A 145 -9.74 -7.52 -4.39
N SER A 146 -9.54 -8.45 -5.31
CA SER A 146 -10.17 -8.36 -6.62
C SER A 146 -11.56 -8.95 -6.44
N PRO A 147 -12.65 -8.18 -6.62
CA PRO A 147 -13.96 -8.78 -6.77
C PRO A 147 -13.85 -9.85 -7.85
N ASP A 148 -14.24 -11.09 -7.55
CA ASP A 148 -14.18 -12.18 -8.50
C ASP A 148 -15.14 -11.89 -9.66
N ASP A 149 -14.64 -11.24 -10.71
CA ASP A 149 -15.37 -10.98 -11.93
C ASP A 149 -15.23 -12.20 -12.85
N LYS A 150 -16.00 -13.24 -12.51
CA LYS A 150 -16.11 -14.50 -13.28
C LYS A 150 -16.39 -14.27 -14.77
N PHE A 151 -17.01 -13.13 -15.11
CA PHE A 151 -17.39 -12.78 -16.47
C PHE A 151 -16.56 -11.66 -17.08
N SER A 152 -15.40 -11.34 -16.50
CA SER A 152 -14.51 -10.28 -16.97
C SER A 152 -14.16 -10.43 -18.45
N ARG A 153 -13.90 -11.66 -18.92
CA ARG A 153 -13.61 -11.96 -20.33
C ARG A 153 -14.79 -11.61 -21.24
N GLN A 154 -16.00 -12.05 -20.89
CA GLN A 154 -17.23 -11.81 -21.64
C GLN A 154 -17.56 -10.31 -21.68
N ARG A 155 -17.40 -9.61 -20.55
CA ARG A 155 -17.60 -8.17 -20.43
C ARG A 155 -16.63 -7.37 -21.30
N VAL A 156 -15.35 -7.76 -21.33
CA VAL A 156 -14.35 -7.13 -22.21
C VAL A 156 -14.64 -7.40 -23.68
N LEU A 157 -15.02 -8.64 -24.05
CA LEU A 157 -15.42 -8.99 -25.42
C LEU A 157 -16.64 -8.20 -25.90
N LEU A 158 -17.66 -8.06 -25.04
CA LEU A 158 -18.86 -7.30 -25.34
C LEU A 158 -18.54 -5.81 -25.53
N LYS A 159 -17.74 -5.23 -24.61
CA LYS A 159 -17.24 -3.85 -24.77
C LYS A 159 -16.45 -3.66 -26.06
N LYS A 160 -15.62 -4.64 -26.46
CA LYS A 160 -14.87 -4.62 -27.72
C LYS A 160 -15.80 -4.62 -28.93
N ARG A 161 -16.83 -5.47 -28.92
CA ARG A 161 -17.80 -5.60 -30.01
C ARG A 161 -18.61 -4.32 -30.22
N PHE A 162 -18.96 -3.63 -29.13
CA PHE A 162 -19.72 -2.37 -29.18
C PHE A 162 -18.84 -1.11 -29.24
N GLY A 163 -17.52 -1.23 -29.44
CA GLY A 163 -16.64 -0.06 -29.56
C GLY A 163 -16.49 0.77 -28.28
N LEU A 164 -16.77 0.18 -27.11
CA LEU A 164 -16.83 0.89 -25.83
C LEU A 164 -15.48 0.90 -25.07
N LEU A 165 -14.46 0.20 -25.57
CA LEU A 165 -13.16 0.17 -24.91
C LEU A 165 -12.47 1.53 -25.05
N PRO A 166 -11.82 2.05 -23.98
CA PRO A 166 -11.02 3.27 -24.07
C PRO A 166 -9.94 3.22 -25.15
N THR A 167 -9.42 2.02 -25.46
CA THR A 167 -8.41 1.78 -26.50
C THR A 167 -8.95 1.86 -27.92
N GLN A 168 -10.27 1.78 -28.12
CA GLN A 168 -10.92 1.95 -29.42
C GLN A 168 -11.28 3.42 -29.70
N LYS A 169 -11.24 4.29 -28.68
CA LYS A 169 -11.51 5.71 -28.82
C LYS A 169 -10.26 6.43 -29.32
N PRO A 170 -10.42 7.55 -30.07
CA PRO A 170 -9.29 8.37 -30.44
C PRO A 170 -8.51 8.83 -29.20
N PRO A 171 -7.19 9.00 -29.30
CA PRO A 171 -6.36 9.47 -28.19
C PRO A 171 -6.92 10.79 -27.65
N ARG A 172 -7.01 10.90 -26.32
CA ARG A 172 -7.43 12.15 -25.67
C ARG A 172 -6.40 13.22 -26.03
N LYS A 173 -6.83 14.28 -26.71
CA LYS A 173 -6.03 15.49 -26.87
C LYS A 173 -6.00 16.19 -25.51
N TYR A 174 -4.80 16.41 -24.99
CA TYR A 174 -4.53 17.19 -23.79
C TYR A 174 -4.12 18.60 -24.19
#